data_AF-A0A7S1MZN4-F1
#
_entry.id   AF-A0A7S1MZN4-F1
#
_cell.length_a   1.000
_cell.length_b   1.000
_cell.length_c   1.000
_cell.angle_alpha   90.00
_cell.angle_beta   90.00
_cell.angle_gamma   90.00
#
_symmetry.space_group_name_H-M   'P 1'
#
loop_
_entity.id
_entity.type
_entity.pdbx_description
1 polymer ?
#
loop_
_entity_poly.entity_id
_entity_poly.type
_entity_poly.pdbx_seq_one_letter_code
_entity_poly.pdbx_strand_id
1 'polypeptide(L)'
;KARVSLALQPVATALFANSPLKEGKLNGFQSYRRHVWDDVDPDRCGYLPMVFEEGFGFERYVDYALDVPMYFVYRHGKYIDVSGKSFRDFMEGKLEAIPGEVATMQDWEDHLTTIFPEIRLKRFLEMRGADGGPWNMICALPALWVGLLYDRQALDEAEELMSSWTTADMLHMQENVATEA
;
A
#
# COMPACT_ATOMS: atom_id res chain seq x y z
N LYS A 1 -7.37 -3.12 13.01
CA LYS A 1 -7.54 -2.41 11.70
C LYS A 1 -6.38 -2.63 10.73
N ALA A 2 -5.21 -1.97 10.85
CA ALA A 2 -4.12 -2.11 9.86
C ALA A 2 -3.67 -3.57 9.66
N ARG A 3 -3.54 -4.33 10.76
CA ARG A 3 -3.23 -5.77 10.74
C ARG A 3 -4.27 -6.58 9.94
N VAL A 4 -5.55 -6.43 10.26
CA VAL A 4 -6.66 -7.07 9.53
C VAL A 4 -6.67 -6.67 8.06
N SER A 5 -6.53 -5.38 7.76
CA SER A 5 -6.54 -4.88 6.38
C SER A 5 -5.42 -5.48 5.56
N LEU A 6 -4.21 -5.56 6.10
CA LEU A 6 -3.06 -6.13 5.41
C LEU A 6 -3.22 -7.65 5.23
N ALA A 7 -3.60 -8.36 6.30
CA ALA A 7 -3.80 -9.81 6.28
C ALA A 7 -4.87 -10.27 5.29
N LEU A 8 -5.96 -9.51 5.18
CA LEU A 8 -7.07 -9.81 4.28
C LEU A 8 -6.92 -9.16 2.90
N GLN A 9 -5.82 -8.44 2.65
CA GLN A 9 -5.60 -7.81 1.36
C GLN A 9 -5.53 -8.82 0.20
N PRO A 10 -4.87 -10.00 0.34
CA PRO A 10 -4.96 -11.07 -0.65
C PRO A 10 -6.40 -11.55 -0.86
N VAL A 11 -7.20 -11.70 0.19
CA VAL A 11 -8.61 -12.12 0.07
C VAL A 11 -9.42 -11.11 -0.75
N ALA A 12 -9.23 -9.81 -0.50
CA ALA A 12 -9.84 -8.76 -1.30
C ALA A 12 -9.34 -8.78 -2.75
N THR A 13 -8.05 -9.03 -2.98
CA THR A 13 -7.51 -9.18 -4.35
C THR A 13 -8.18 -10.34 -5.07
N ALA A 14 -8.36 -11.50 -4.43
CA ALA A 14 -9.02 -12.66 -5.01
C ALA A 14 -10.49 -12.38 -5.37
N LEU A 15 -11.27 -11.83 -4.42
CA LEU A 15 -12.68 -11.50 -4.61
C LEU A 15 -12.92 -10.50 -5.76
N PHE A 16 -11.95 -9.63 -6.03
CA PHE A 16 -12.06 -8.56 -7.02
C PHE A 16 -11.14 -8.75 -8.24
N ALA A 17 -10.53 -9.92 -8.43
CA ALA A 17 -9.64 -10.18 -9.57
C ALA A 17 -10.39 -10.02 -10.90
N ASN A 18 -9.91 -9.14 -11.78
CA ASN A 18 -10.64 -8.75 -12.99
C ASN A 18 -9.72 -8.28 -14.12
N SER A 19 -8.54 -8.90 -14.28
CA SER A 19 -7.60 -8.55 -15.34
C SER A 19 -6.92 -9.75 -16.04
N PRO A 20 -7.67 -10.76 -16.52
CA PRO A 20 -7.08 -11.96 -17.12
C PRO A 20 -6.65 -11.81 -18.59
N LEU A 21 -6.91 -10.65 -19.21
CA LEU A 21 -6.63 -10.40 -20.62
C LEU A 21 -5.51 -9.37 -20.80
N LYS A 22 -4.58 -9.64 -21.72
CA LYS A 22 -3.61 -8.69 -22.26
C LYS A 22 -3.60 -8.82 -23.77
N GLU A 23 -3.76 -7.70 -24.48
CA GLU A 23 -3.75 -7.67 -25.97
C GLU A 23 -4.73 -8.68 -26.61
N GLY A 24 -5.91 -8.84 -25.99
CA GLY A 24 -6.96 -9.73 -26.49
C GLY A 24 -6.75 -11.23 -26.21
N LYS A 25 -5.73 -11.61 -25.44
CA LYS A 25 -5.43 -13.01 -25.07
C LYS A 25 -5.36 -13.20 -23.57
N LEU A 26 -5.60 -14.42 -23.10
CA LEU A 26 -5.35 -14.80 -21.71
C LEU A 26 -3.87 -14.60 -21.38
N ASN A 27 -3.60 -13.96 -20.24
CA ASN A 27 -2.24 -13.64 -19.79
C ASN A 27 -1.69 -14.61 -18.72
N GLY A 28 -2.52 -15.56 -18.25
CA GLY A 28 -2.14 -16.55 -17.24
C GLY A 28 -2.41 -16.13 -15.79
N PHE A 29 -2.97 -14.95 -15.56
CA PHE A 29 -3.31 -14.41 -14.24
C PHE A 29 -4.83 -14.20 -14.10
N GLN A 30 -5.34 -14.27 -12.87
CA GLN A 30 -6.69 -13.80 -12.52
C GLN A 30 -6.68 -12.28 -12.34
N SER A 31 -5.68 -11.77 -11.61
CA SER A 31 -5.37 -10.33 -11.51
C SER A 31 -3.96 -10.05 -12.04
N TYR A 32 -3.88 -9.73 -13.33
CA TYR A 32 -2.65 -9.22 -13.93
C TYR A 32 -2.26 -7.86 -13.36
N ARG A 33 -3.25 -7.03 -13.00
CA ARG A 33 -3.00 -5.77 -12.28
C ARG A 33 -2.22 -6.03 -10.99
N ARG A 34 -2.61 -7.01 -10.17
CA ARG A 34 -1.89 -7.34 -8.94
C ARG A 34 -0.45 -7.74 -9.26
N HIS A 35 -0.25 -8.62 -10.23
CA HIS A 35 1.07 -9.06 -10.66
C HIS A 35 1.97 -7.91 -11.10
N VAL A 36 1.44 -6.90 -11.81
CA VAL A 36 2.22 -5.72 -12.21
C VAL A 36 2.85 -5.03 -11.01
N TRP A 37 2.15 -4.93 -9.87
CA TRP A 37 2.68 -4.26 -8.67
C TRP A 37 3.85 -5.00 -7.99
N ASP A 38 4.11 -6.27 -8.33
CA ASP A 38 5.31 -6.97 -7.85
C ASP A 38 6.60 -6.42 -8.48
N ASP A 39 6.50 -5.74 -9.63
CA ASP A 39 7.65 -5.29 -10.43
C ASP A 39 7.57 -3.79 -10.79
N VAL A 40 6.83 -2.98 -10.01
CA VAL A 40 6.78 -1.52 -10.20
C VAL A 40 8.00 -0.83 -9.58
N ASP A 41 8.16 -0.95 -8.25
CA ASP A 41 9.25 -0.33 -7.49
C ASP A 41 9.31 -0.99 -6.10
N PRO A 42 10.37 -1.76 -5.79
CA PRO A 42 10.48 -2.51 -4.54
C PRO A 42 10.62 -1.64 -3.29
N ASP A 43 11.02 -0.36 -3.43
CA ASP A 43 11.23 0.51 -2.27
C ASP A 43 9.90 1.03 -1.69
N ARG A 44 8.84 1.05 -2.50
CA ARG A 44 7.57 1.69 -2.17
C ARG A 44 6.34 0.82 -2.38
N CYS A 45 6.48 -0.33 -3.03
CA CYS A 45 5.39 -1.26 -3.30
C CYS A 45 5.47 -2.49 -2.40
N GLY A 46 4.40 -3.30 -2.42
CA GLY A 46 4.41 -4.63 -1.82
C GLY A 46 3.79 -4.72 -0.43
N TYR A 47 3.97 -5.90 0.16
CA TYR A 47 3.44 -6.26 1.47
C TYR A 47 4.33 -5.66 2.57
N LEU A 48 3.73 -5.25 3.69
CA LEU A 48 4.46 -4.63 4.80
C LEU A 48 4.46 -5.53 6.06
N PRO A 49 5.30 -6.59 6.12
CA PRO A 49 5.44 -7.47 7.28
C PRO A 49 5.57 -6.74 8.61
N MET A 50 6.20 -5.56 8.61
CA MET A 50 6.40 -4.72 9.80
C MET A 50 5.12 -4.36 10.55
N VAL A 51 3.95 -4.40 9.90
CA VAL A 51 2.64 -4.16 10.54
C VAL A 51 2.32 -5.20 11.63
N PHE A 52 2.94 -6.38 11.56
CA PHE A 52 2.78 -7.47 12.52
C PHE A 52 3.88 -7.52 13.58
N GLU A 53 4.92 -6.67 13.49
CA GLU A 53 5.95 -6.57 14.52
C GLU A 53 5.34 -6.15 15.87
N GLU A 54 5.94 -6.66 16.95
CA GLU A 54 5.63 -6.17 18.29
C GLU A 54 6.02 -4.69 18.38
N GLY A 55 5.12 -3.87 18.94
CA GLY A 55 5.35 -2.42 19.03
C GLY A 55 5.08 -1.63 17.74
N PHE A 56 4.59 -2.26 16.67
CA PHE A 56 4.17 -1.51 15.47
C PHE A 56 3.19 -0.38 15.82
N GLY A 57 3.49 0.81 15.32
CA GLY A 57 2.71 2.03 15.53
C GLY A 57 3.10 3.13 14.54
N PHE A 58 2.64 4.35 14.79
CA PHE A 58 2.89 5.48 13.89
C PHE A 58 4.39 5.77 13.69
N GLU A 59 5.19 5.71 14.75
CA GLU A 59 6.64 5.96 14.68
C GLU A 59 7.34 4.98 13.72
N ARG A 60 7.06 3.68 13.85
CA ARG A 60 7.61 2.66 12.95
C ARG A 60 7.23 2.89 11.48
N TYR A 61 6.00 3.33 11.23
CA TYR A 61 5.54 3.65 9.87
C TYR A 61 6.19 4.94 9.33
N VAL A 62 6.41 5.94 10.19
CA VAL A 62 7.16 7.16 9.83
C VAL A 62 8.58 6.80 9.45
N ASP A 63 9.27 5.94 10.23
CA ASP A 63 10.63 5.50 9.88
C ASP A 63 10.69 4.81 8.53
N TYR A 64 9.77 3.88 8.26
CA TYR A 64 9.63 3.26 6.94
C TYR A 64 9.46 4.32 5.85
N ALA A 65 8.52 5.24 6.00
CA ALA A 65 8.23 6.25 4.99
C ALA A 65 9.39 7.24 4.78
N LEU A 66 10.16 7.56 5.83
CA LEU A 66 11.37 8.39 5.74
C LEU A 66 12.49 7.71 4.93
N ASP A 67 12.51 6.39 4.93
CA ASP A 67 13.51 5.58 4.22
C ASP A 67 13.10 5.29 2.77
N VAL A 68 11.81 5.45 2.41
CA VAL A 68 11.36 5.38 1.01
C VAL A 68 11.96 6.57 0.22
N PRO A 69 12.63 6.33 -0.93
CA PRO A 69 13.18 7.41 -1.73
C PRO A 69 12.11 8.34 -2.30
N MET A 70 12.40 9.64 -2.34
CA MET A 70 11.48 10.65 -2.85
C MET A 70 11.31 10.53 -4.38
N TYR A 71 10.22 11.12 -4.90
CA TYR A 71 10.05 11.39 -6.34
C TYR A 71 10.32 12.85 -6.69
N PHE A 72 9.70 13.78 -5.97
CA PHE A 72 9.74 15.19 -6.32
C PHE A 72 9.61 16.08 -5.07
N VAL A 73 9.94 17.36 -5.26
CA VAL A 73 9.51 18.44 -4.38
C VAL A 73 8.68 19.42 -5.20
N TYR A 74 7.54 19.87 -4.67
CA TYR A 74 6.72 20.87 -5.35
C TYR A 74 7.03 22.27 -4.84
N ARG A 75 7.53 23.14 -5.73
CA ARG A 75 7.86 24.54 -5.40
C ARG A 75 7.42 25.48 -6.50
N HIS A 76 6.79 26.59 -6.12
CA HIS A 76 6.43 27.68 -7.04
C HIS A 76 5.75 27.21 -8.34
N GLY A 77 4.83 26.26 -8.23
CA GLY A 77 4.09 25.75 -9.39
C GLY A 77 4.81 24.64 -10.20
N LYS A 78 5.99 24.20 -9.77
CA LYS A 78 6.83 23.23 -10.49
C LYS A 78 7.15 22.00 -9.66
N TYR A 79 7.19 20.87 -10.33
CA TYR A 79 7.77 19.63 -9.81
C TYR A 79 9.28 19.68 -10.04
N ILE A 80 10.05 19.64 -8.95
CA ILE A 80 11.50 19.52 -8.96
C ILE A 80 11.82 18.05 -8.75
N ASP A 81 12.50 17.44 -9.71
CA ASP A 81 12.91 16.05 -9.65
C ASP A 81 13.97 15.86 -8.55
N VAL A 82 13.65 15.00 -7.59
CA VAL A 82 14.57 14.54 -6.53
C VAL A 82 14.49 13.02 -6.39
N SER A 83 14.22 12.35 -7.51
CA SER A 83 14.06 10.90 -7.57
C SER A 83 15.27 10.19 -6.94
N GLY A 84 15.01 9.27 -6.02
CA GLY A 84 16.05 8.50 -5.34
C GLY A 84 16.72 9.23 -4.16
N LYS A 85 16.36 10.48 -3.86
CA LYS A 85 16.92 11.23 -2.72
C LYS A 85 16.17 10.91 -1.41
N SER A 86 16.83 11.13 -0.28
CA SER A 86 16.29 10.84 1.05
C SER A 86 15.40 11.98 1.57
N PHE A 87 14.24 11.63 2.12
CA PHE A 87 13.42 12.60 2.86
C PHE A 87 14.12 13.07 4.15
N ARG A 88 14.97 12.23 4.75
CA ARG A 88 15.80 12.62 5.92
C ARG A 88 16.78 13.73 5.57
N ASP A 89 17.46 13.61 4.42
CA ASP A 89 18.33 14.69 3.92
C ASP A 89 17.53 15.97 3.62
N PHE A 90 16.29 15.83 3.16
CA PHE A 90 15.42 16.99 2.95
C PHE A 90 15.04 17.70 4.25
N MET A 91 14.76 16.96 5.33
CA MET A 91 14.53 17.56 6.65
C MET A 91 15.77 18.30 7.19
N GLU A 92 16.96 18.00 6.68
CA GLU A 92 18.21 18.64 7.05
C GLU A 92 18.69 19.71 6.04
N GLY A 93 17.90 19.99 5.00
CA GLY A 93 18.25 20.99 3.99
C GLY A 93 19.36 20.59 3.02
N LYS A 94 19.60 19.28 2.87
CA LYS A 94 20.74 18.71 2.14
C LYS A 94 20.44 18.31 0.70
N LEU A 95 19.25 18.60 0.18
CA LEU A 95 18.93 18.28 -1.21
C LEU A 95 19.66 19.20 -2.20
N GLU A 96 20.49 18.62 -3.07
CA GLU A 96 21.27 19.35 -4.07
C GLU A 96 20.41 20.17 -5.05
N ALA A 97 19.20 19.68 -5.37
CA ALA A 97 18.28 20.35 -6.30
C ALA A 97 17.63 21.61 -5.70
N ILE A 98 17.58 21.72 -4.36
CA ILE A 98 17.02 22.85 -3.61
C ILE A 98 17.85 23.14 -2.35
N PRO A 99 19.10 23.61 -2.50
CA PRO A 99 20.04 23.71 -1.39
C PRO A 99 19.55 24.59 -0.25
N GLY A 100 19.60 24.07 0.98
CA GLY A 100 19.22 24.79 2.19
C GLY A 100 17.70 24.86 2.46
N GLU A 101 16.85 24.37 1.55
CA GLU A 101 15.42 24.25 1.82
C GLU A 101 15.12 23.02 2.68
N VAL A 102 14.37 23.23 3.76
CA VAL A 102 13.94 22.16 4.68
C VAL A 102 12.51 21.72 4.36
N ALA A 103 12.25 20.42 4.50
CA ALA A 103 10.93 19.82 4.28
C ALA A 103 9.82 20.49 5.11
N THR A 104 8.68 20.73 4.48
CA THR A 104 7.45 21.21 5.12
C THR A 104 6.47 20.06 5.36
N MET A 105 5.38 20.32 6.09
CA MET A 105 4.31 19.34 6.22
C MET A 105 3.61 19.02 4.90
N GLN A 106 3.58 19.97 3.94
CA GLN A 106 3.05 19.68 2.61
C GLN A 106 3.95 18.69 1.87
N ASP A 107 5.28 18.85 1.97
CA ASP A 107 6.23 17.90 1.37
C ASP A 107 6.09 16.51 1.94
N TRP A 108 5.83 16.40 3.25
CA TRP A 108 5.53 15.13 3.89
C TRP A 108 4.24 14.50 3.36
N GLU A 109 3.17 15.28 3.22
CA GLU A 109 1.91 14.80 2.66
C GLU A 109 2.02 14.35 1.20
N ASP A 110 2.83 15.07 0.41
CA ASP A 110 3.16 14.73 -0.97
C ASP A 110 3.99 13.43 -1.01
N HIS A 111 5.04 13.33 -0.19
CA HIS A 111 5.90 12.15 -0.10
C HIS A 111 5.12 10.88 0.25
N LEU A 112 4.26 10.93 1.28
CA LEU A 112 3.39 9.81 1.65
C LEU A 112 2.46 9.36 0.50
N THR A 113 2.12 10.26 -0.43
CA THR A 113 1.28 9.94 -1.60
C THR A 113 2.05 9.17 -2.68
N THR A 114 3.37 9.15 -2.60
CA THR A 114 4.26 8.41 -3.51
C THR A 114 4.60 6.99 -3.03
N ILE A 115 4.12 6.60 -1.85
CA ILE A 115 4.31 5.24 -1.31
C ILE A 115 3.11 4.40 -1.74
N PHE A 116 3.30 3.16 -2.20
CA PHE A 116 2.25 2.32 -2.80
C PHE A 116 2.17 0.87 -2.27
N PRO A 117 2.25 0.63 -0.95
CA PRO A 117 2.05 -0.70 -0.38
C PRO A 117 0.60 -1.20 -0.57
N GLU A 118 0.38 -2.46 -0.20
CA GLU A 118 -0.94 -3.12 -0.23
C GLU A 118 -1.98 -2.45 0.69
N ILE A 119 -1.53 -1.93 1.84
CA ILE A 119 -2.28 -0.96 2.65
C ILE A 119 -1.43 0.28 2.88
N ARG A 120 -2.00 1.47 2.71
CA ARG A 120 -1.26 2.73 2.90
C ARG A 120 -1.84 3.52 4.06
N LEU A 121 -0.95 3.95 4.95
CA LEU A 121 -1.31 4.80 6.07
C LEU A 121 -0.93 6.26 5.76
N LYS A 122 -1.92 7.14 5.88
CA LYS A 122 -1.79 8.59 5.98
C LYS A 122 -2.50 9.04 7.27
N ARG A 123 -3.25 10.15 7.21
CA ARG A 123 -4.25 10.48 8.24
C ARG A 123 -5.46 9.51 8.25
N PHE A 124 -5.52 8.62 7.27
CA PHE A 124 -6.50 7.56 7.09
C PHE A 124 -5.80 6.32 6.51
N LEU A 125 -6.48 5.19 6.50
CA LEU A 125 -5.99 3.93 5.95
C LEU A 125 -6.61 3.67 4.57
N GLU A 126 -5.78 3.30 3.60
CA GLU A 126 -6.18 3.00 2.22
C GLU A 126 -5.93 1.52 1.92
N MET A 127 -6.92 0.86 1.32
CA MET A 127 -6.89 -0.55 0.92
C MET A 127 -6.72 -0.61 -0.59
N ARG A 128 -5.64 -1.24 -1.08
CA ARG A 128 -5.12 -0.96 -2.44
C ARG A 128 -5.05 -2.19 -3.36
N GLY A 129 -5.40 -3.38 -2.88
CA GLY A 129 -5.19 -4.63 -3.63
C GLY A 129 -6.24 -4.94 -4.72
N ALA A 130 -7.42 -4.32 -4.71
CA ALA A 130 -8.50 -4.68 -5.62
C ALA A 130 -8.30 -4.17 -7.07
N ASP A 131 -8.78 -4.95 -8.05
CA ASP A 131 -8.92 -4.48 -9.42
C ASP A 131 -10.16 -3.59 -9.58
N GLY A 132 -10.16 -2.78 -10.63
CA GLY A 132 -11.37 -2.09 -11.08
C GLY A 132 -12.38 -3.08 -11.66
N GLY A 133 -13.66 -2.77 -11.51
CA GLY A 133 -14.73 -3.64 -11.97
C GLY A 133 -16.01 -2.91 -12.36
N PRO A 134 -17.06 -3.64 -12.78
CA PRO A 134 -18.38 -3.08 -12.98
C PRO A 134 -18.92 -2.40 -11.72
N TRP A 135 -19.98 -1.59 -11.89
CA TRP A 135 -20.55 -0.74 -10.84
C TRP A 135 -20.83 -1.47 -9.51
N ASN A 136 -21.28 -2.73 -9.57
CA ASN A 136 -21.58 -3.53 -8.39
C ASN A 136 -20.32 -3.85 -7.58
N MET A 137 -19.17 -4.09 -8.23
CA MET A 137 -17.88 -4.25 -7.55
C MET A 137 -17.41 -2.94 -6.93
N ILE A 138 -17.61 -1.81 -7.62
CA ILE A 138 -17.28 -0.48 -7.08
C ILE A 138 -18.05 -0.21 -5.79
N CYS A 139 -19.33 -0.60 -5.72
CA CYS A 139 -20.12 -0.49 -4.49
C CYS A 139 -19.74 -1.53 -3.43
N ALA A 140 -19.38 -2.75 -3.84
CA ALA A 140 -19.07 -3.85 -2.93
C ALA A 140 -17.73 -3.69 -2.20
N LEU A 141 -16.69 -3.16 -2.86
CA LEU A 141 -15.36 -3.00 -2.28
C LEU A 141 -15.35 -2.15 -0.98
N PRO A 142 -15.91 -0.93 -0.96
CA PRO A 142 -16.00 -0.17 0.29
C PRO A 142 -16.96 -0.82 1.29
N ALA A 143 -18.03 -1.49 0.84
CA ALA A 143 -18.95 -2.19 1.75
C ALA A 143 -18.26 -3.33 2.50
N LEU A 144 -17.40 -4.11 1.83
CA LEU A 144 -16.58 -5.16 2.44
C LEU A 144 -15.69 -4.58 3.56
N TRP A 145 -14.91 -3.56 3.25
CA TRP A 145 -13.97 -2.98 4.22
C TRP A 145 -14.65 -2.23 5.35
N VAL A 146 -15.76 -1.53 5.09
CA VAL A 146 -16.55 -0.90 6.14
C VAL A 146 -17.15 -1.97 7.06
N GLY A 147 -17.73 -3.04 6.50
CA GLY A 147 -18.29 -4.14 7.28
C GLY A 147 -17.25 -4.81 8.19
N LEU A 148 -16.06 -5.10 7.66
CA LEU A 148 -14.99 -5.74 8.43
C LEU A 148 -14.34 -4.84 9.49
N LEU A 149 -14.18 -3.54 9.19
CA LEU A 149 -13.33 -2.68 10.01
C LEU A 149 -14.11 -1.75 10.94
N TYR A 150 -15.38 -1.44 10.64
CA TYR A 150 -16.11 -0.37 11.34
C TYR A 150 -17.21 -0.91 12.25
N ASP A 151 -17.49 -2.21 12.21
CA ASP A 151 -18.18 -2.92 13.28
C ASP A 151 -17.16 -3.60 14.21
N ARG A 152 -17.38 -3.52 15.52
CA ARG A 152 -16.42 -4.04 16.51
C ARG A 152 -16.42 -5.56 16.54
N GLN A 153 -17.59 -6.19 16.49
CA GLN A 153 -17.68 -7.65 16.50
C GLN A 153 -17.05 -8.22 15.23
N ALA A 154 -17.37 -7.66 14.06
CA ALA A 154 -16.78 -8.10 12.80
C ALA A 154 -15.25 -7.94 12.78
N LEU A 155 -14.73 -6.85 13.36
CA LEU A 155 -13.29 -6.63 13.47
C LEU A 155 -12.62 -7.65 14.40
N ASP A 156 -13.21 -7.91 15.57
CA ASP A 156 -12.69 -8.87 16.55
C ASP A 156 -12.72 -10.30 15.96
N GLU A 157 -13.79 -10.68 15.27
CA GLU A 157 -13.90 -11.98 14.57
C GLU A 157 -12.92 -12.11 13.40
N ALA A 158 -12.66 -11.02 12.66
CA ALA A 158 -11.64 -11.01 11.61
C ALA A 158 -10.23 -11.14 12.19
N GLU A 159 -9.94 -10.51 13.33
CA GLU A 159 -8.67 -10.67 14.06
C GLU A 159 -8.51 -12.11 14.59
N GLU A 160 -9.58 -12.71 15.10
CA GLU A 160 -9.59 -14.12 15.54
C GLU A 160 -9.35 -15.09 14.37
N LEU A 161 -10.01 -14.88 13.22
CA LEU A 161 -9.85 -15.71 12.02
C LEU A 161 -8.38 -15.80 11.57
N MET A 162 -7.67 -14.68 11.61
CA MET A 162 -6.27 -14.60 11.18
C MET A 162 -5.26 -14.91 12.31
N SER A 163 -5.71 -15.22 13.52
CA SER A 163 -4.83 -15.38 14.70
C SER A 163 -3.85 -16.55 14.58
N SER A 164 -4.16 -17.55 13.76
CA SER A 164 -3.30 -18.71 13.47
C SER A 164 -2.36 -18.49 12.28
N TRP A 165 -2.50 -17.38 11.54
CA TRP A 165 -1.72 -17.13 10.34
C TRP A 165 -0.37 -16.53 10.71
N THR A 166 0.69 -17.11 10.17
CA THR A 166 2.02 -16.51 10.26
C THR A 166 2.19 -15.42 9.20
N THR A 167 3.16 -14.53 9.40
CA THR A 167 3.55 -13.56 8.37
C THR A 167 3.97 -14.25 7.06
N ALA A 168 4.54 -15.45 7.13
CA ALA A 168 4.90 -16.23 5.97
C ALA A 168 3.66 -16.75 5.22
N ASP A 169 2.62 -17.20 5.92
CA ASP A 169 1.36 -17.62 5.29
C ASP A 169 0.70 -16.46 4.54
N MET A 170 0.68 -15.28 5.18
CA MET A 170 0.09 -14.09 4.58
C MET A 170 0.89 -13.59 3.36
N LEU A 171 2.22 -13.62 3.45
CA LEU A 171 3.08 -13.28 2.32
C LEU A 171 2.90 -14.28 1.17
N HIS A 172 2.83 -15.58 1.49
CA HIS A 172 2.56 -16.62 0.51
C HIS A 172 1.22 -16.40 -0.22
N MET A 173 0.15 -16.07 0.51
CA MET A 173 -1.13 -15.70 -0.13
C MET A 173 -0.96 -14.48 -1.04
N GLN A 174 -0.25 -13.45 -0.58
CA GLN A 174 -0.05 -12.22 -1.33
C GLN A 174 0.76 -12.41 -2.63
N GLU A 175 1.73 -13.32 -2.63
CA GLU A 175 2.57 -13.65 -3.78
C GLU A 175 1.83 -14.48 -4.83
N ASN A 176 0.91 -15.36 -4.39
CA ASN A 176 0.25 -16.32 -5.30
C ASN A 176 -1.15 -15.90 -5.74
N VAL A 177 -1.80 -14.94 -5.06
CA VAL A 177 -3.19 -14.56 -5.36
C VAL A 177 -3.40 -14.05 -6.80
N ALA A 178 -2.36 -13.52 -7.45
CA ALA A 178 -2.49 -13.07 -8.84
C ALA A 178 -2.81 -14.24 -9.80
N THR A 179 -2.39 -15.46 -9.46
CA THR A 179 -2.58 -16.68 -10.27
C THR A 179 -3.59 -17.67 -9.68
N GLU A 180 -3.68 -17.74 -8.35
CA GLU A 180 -4.41 -18.79 -7.61
C GLU A 180 -5.70 -18.31 -6.92
N ALA A 181 -6.29 -17.20 -7.39
CA ALA A 181 -7.53 -16.63 -6.84
C ALA A 181 -8.78 -17.52 -7.00
#